data_AF-A0A3L7SHX4-F1
#
_entry.id   AF-A0A3L7SHX4-F1
#
_cell.length_a   1.000
_cell.length_b   1.000
_cell.length_c   1.000
_cell.angle_alpha   90.00
_cell.angle_beta   90.00
_cell.angle_gamma   90.00
#
_symmetry.space_group_name_H-M   'P 1'
#
loop_
_entity.id
_entity.type
_entity.pdbx_description
1 polymer ?
#
loop_
_entity_poly.entity_id
_entity_poly.type
_entity_poly.pdbx_seq_one_letter_code
_entity_poly.pdbx_strand_id
1 'polypeptide(L)' 'MNVKDDFYSEVSRKYNEVSSKVDTEKTQINAAETKRVLLEAFKVLAGMPTAEAFDIISKSISYAASASYAAKKLS' A
#
# COMPACT_ATOMS: atom_id res chain seq x y z
N MET A 1 -8.34 24.50 -8.87
CA MET A 1 -8.15 23.10 -8.44
C MET A 1 -7.02 23.10 -7.41
N ASN A 2 -7.23 22.48 -6.25
CA ASN A 2 -6.30 22.55 -5.13
C ASN A 2 -5.46 21.26 -5.09
N VAL A 3 -4.14 21.40 -5.27
CA VAL A 3 -3.19 20.28 -5.40
C VAL A 3 -3.24 19.33 -4.20
N LYS A 4 -3.52 19.84 -2.99
CA LYS A 4 -3.65 18.99 -1.79
C LYS A 4 -4.90 18.11 -1.87
N ASP A 5 -6.02 18.67 -2.29
CA ASP A 5 -7.29 17.95 -2.37
C ASP A 5 -7.23 16.84 -3.43
N ASP A 6 -6.56 17.12 -4.55
CA ASP A 6 -6.32 16.15 -5.62
C ASP A 6 -5.47 14.97 -5.12
N PHE A 7 -4.37 15.25 -4.41
CA PHE A 7 -3.50 14.22 -3.82
C PHE A 7 -4.24 13.33 -2.83
N TYR A 8 -4.99 13.91 -1.89
CA TYR A 8 -5.75 13.12 -0.90
C TYR A 8 -6.84 12.27 -1.55
N SER A 9 -7.47 12.76 -2.62
CA SER A 9 -8.48 12.00 -3.36
C SER A 9 -7.88 10.76 -4.04
N GLU A 10 -6.69 10.87 -4.63
CA GLU A 10 -6.00 9.76 -5.29
C GLU A 10 -5.50 8.73 -4.27
N VAL A 11 -4.94 9.19 -3.15
CA VAL A 11 -4.53 8.30 -2.05
C VAL A 11 -5.72 7.50 -1.52
N SER A 12 -6.87 8.15 -1.29
CA SER A 12 -8.07 7.46 -0.83
C SER A 12 -8.57 6.43 -1.85
N ARG A 13 -8.50 6.75 -3.16
CA ARG A 13 -8.85 5.80 -4.23
C ARG A 13 -7.94 4.57 -4.18
N LYS A 14 -6.63 4.76 -4.02
CA LYS A 14 -5.67 3.64 -3.93
C LYS A 14 -5.86 2.80 -2.67
N TYR A 15 -6.20 3.41 -1.54
CA TYR A 15 -6.48 2.66 -0.32
C TYR A 15 -7.73 1.78 -0.44
N ASN A 16 -8.76 2.26 -1.13
CA ASN A 16 -9.93 1.45 -1.43
C ASN A 16 -9.59 0.29 -2.39
N GLU A 17 -8.74 0.53 -3.40
CA GLU A 17 -8.24 -0.51 -4.31
C GLU A 17 -7.48 -1.60 -3.54
N VAL A 18 -6.60 -1.21 -2.61
CA VAL A 18 -5.89 -2.17 -1.75
C VAL A 18 -6.89 -3.00 -0.95
N SER A 19 -7.85 -2.37 -0.26
CA SER A 19 -8.87 -3.07 0.54
C SER A 19 -9.59 -4.15 -0.27
N SER A 20 -10.00 -3.85 -1.51
CA SER A 20 -10.67 -4.84 -2.37
C SER A 20 -9.79 -6.03 -2.78
N LYS A 21 -8.46 -5.86 -2.83
CA LYS A 21 -7.52 -6.92 -3.23
C LYS A 21 -7.14 -7.84 -2.06
N VAL A 22 -7.19 -7.31 -0.84
CA VAL A 22 -6.82 -8.06 0.37
C VAL A 22 -8.01 -8.69 1.07
N ASP A 23 -9.23 -8.21 0.79
CA ASP A 23 -10.47 -8.82 1.23
C ASP A 23 -10.67 -10.14 0.48
N THR A 24 -10.38 -11.24 1.18
CA THR A 24 -10.44 -12.61 0.70
C THR A 24 -11.13 -13.47 1.75
N GLU A 25 -11.56 -14.68 1.38
CA GLU A 25 -12.18 -15.61 2.35
C GLU A 25 -11.31 -15.89 3.60
N LYS A 26 -9.98 -15.77 3.47
CA LYS A 26 -9.02 -16.02 4.55
C LYS A 26 -8.59 -14.76 5.31
N THR A 27 -8.88 -13.58 4.76
CA THR A 27 -8.49 -12.28 5.32
C THR A 27 -9.59 -11.28 5.03
N GLN A 28 -10.39 -10.95 6.05
CA GLN A 28 -11.40 -9.90 5.93
C GLN A 28 -10.86 -8.61 6.52
N ILE A 29 -10.77 -7.57 5.70
CA ILE A 29 -10.36 -6.24 6.14
C ILE A 29 -11.15 -5.20 5.36
N ASN A 30 -11.82 -4.30 6.08
CA ASN A 30 -12.59 -3.26 5.43
C ASN A 30 -11.71 -2.07 5.02
N ALA A 31 -12.31 -1.15 4.25
CA ALA A 31 -11.59 0.02 3.75
C ALA A 31 -11.09 0.94 4.88
N ALA A 32 -11.82 1.05 6.00
CA ALA A 32 -11.42 1.88 7.13
C ALA A 32 -10.19 1.32 7.84
N GLU A 33 -10.15 0.01 8.05
CA GLU A 33 -9.00 -0.71 8.62
C GLU A 33 -7.79 -0.64 7.69
N THR A 34 -7.98 -0.86 6.39
CA THR A 34 -6.92 -0.71 5.38
C THR A 34 -6.27 0.67 5.46
N LYS A 35 -7.09 1.73 5.53
CA LYS A 35 -6.60 3.11 5.66
C LYS A 35 -5.79 3.32 6.94
N ARG A 36 -6.21 2.75 8.07
CA ARG A 36 -5.49 2.84 9.35
C ARG A 36 -4.14 2.12 9.28
N VAL A 37 -4.11 0.89 8.75
CA VAL A 37 -2.87 0.11 8.61
C VAL A 37 -1.86 0.83 7.73
N LEU A 38 -2.30 1.35 6.57
CA LEU A 38 -1.42 2.09 5.68
C LEU A 38 -0.92 3.38 6.32
N LEU A 39 -1.76 4.11 7.06
CA LEU A 39 -1.34 5.30 7.81
C LEU A 39 -0.25 4.97 8.84
N GLU A 40 -0.42 3.90 9.62
CA GLU A 40 0.61 3.49 10.59
C GLU A 40 1.91 3.06 9.89
N ALA A 41 1.84 2.36 8.75
CA ALA A 41 3.03 2.02 7.96
C ALA A 41 3.79 3.29 7.49
N PHE A 42 3.07 4.30 7.00
CA PHE A 42 3.70 5.57 6.60
C PHE A 42 4.25 6.37 7.79
N LYS A 43 3.62 6.31 8.98
CA LYS A 43 4.18 6.92 10.20
C LYS A 43 5.50 6.28 10.60
N VAL A 44 5.60 4.96 10.51
CA VAL A 44 6.85 4.24 10.77
C VAL A 44 7.93 4.69 9.80
N LEU A 45 7.63 4.77 8.50
CA LEU A 45 8.56 5.27 7.48
C LEU A 45 8.96 6.74 7.71
N ALA A 46 8.03 7.58 8.16
CA ALA A 46 8.29 8.99 8.46
C ALA A 46 9.21 9.18 9.68
N GLY A 47 9.33 8.16 10.55
CA GLY A 47 10.26 8.15 11.67
C GLY A 47 11.69 7.75 11.31
N MET A 48 11.94 7.35 10.06
CA MET A 48 13.25 6.89 9.58
C MET A 48 14.01 7.99 8.83
N PRO A 49 15.34 7.86 8.67
CA PRO A 49 16.08 8.65 7.69
C PRO A 49 15.49 8.46 6.29
N THR A 50 15.37 9.57 5.53
CA THR A 50 14.73 9.57 4.21
C THR A 50 15.28 8.48 3.28
N ALA A 51 16.60 8.32 3.21
CA ALA A 51 17.22 7.32 2.34
C ALA A 51 16.82 5.87 2.71
N GLU A 52 16.69 5.58 4.00
CA GLU A 52 16.29 4.27 4.50
C GLU A 52 14.81 3.99 4.19
N ALA A 53 13.94 4.98 4.40
CA ALA A 53 12.52 4.87 4.07
C ALA A 53 12.31 4.57 2.56
N PHE A 54 13.05 5.24 1.68
CA PHE A 54 12.97 4.99 0.23
C PHE A 54 13.56 3.64 -0.18
N ASP A 55 14.64 3.19 0.47
CA ASP A 55 15.21 1.87 0.24
C ASP A 55 14.22 0.75 0.61
N ILE A 56 13.53 0.87 1.75
CA ILE A 56 12.47 -0.06 2.16
C ILE A 56 11.35 -0.09 1.12
N ILE A 57 10.82 1.06 0.71
CA ILE A 57 9.76 1.13 -0.30
C ILE A 57 10.20 0.48 -1.62
N SER A 58 11.42 0.78 -2.09
CA SER A 58 11.99 0.20 -3.32
C SER A 58 12.07 -1.32 -3.25
N LYS A 59 12.56 -1.86 -2.13
CA LYS A 59 12.64 -3.30 -1.89
C LYS A 59 11.26 -3.94 -1.80
N SER A 60 10.30 -3.30 -1.12
CA SER A 60 8.92 -3.79 -1.03
C SER A 60 8.24 -3.87 -2.40
N ILE A 61 8.43 -2.88 -3.26
CA ILE A 61 7.90 -2.90 -4.64
C ILE A 61 8.53 -4.04 -5.44
N SER A 62 9.86 -4.20 -5.36
CA SER A 62 10.59 -5.26 -6.06
C SER A 62 10.14 -6.66 -5.62
N TYR A 63 9.91 -6.83 -4.31
CA TYR A 63 9.36 -8.06 -3.74
C TYR A 63 7.93 -8.34 -4.21
N ALA A 64 7.05 -7.34 -4.23
CA ALA A 64 5.69 -7.51 -4.71
C ALA A 64 5.65 -7.91 -6.20
N ALA A 65 6.51 -7.30 -7.02
CA ALA A 65 6.65 -7.63 -8.43
C ALA A 65 7.10 -9.09 -8.65
N SER A 66 8.06 -9.58 -7.86
CA SER A 66 8.54 -10.96 -7.96
C SER A 66 7.54 -11.98 -7.44
N ALA A 67 6.85 -11.69 -6.33
CA ALA A 67 5.77 -12.52 -5.81
C ALA A 67 4.58 -12.63 -6.79
N SER A 68 4.18 -11.52 -7.41
CA SER A 68 3.15 -11.52 -8.45
C SER A 68 3.56 -12.33 -9.68
N TYR A 69 4.85 -12.35 -10.03
CA TYR A 69 5.39 -13.15 -11.13
C TYR A 69 5.28 -14.66 -10.85
N ALA A 70 5.50 -15.07 -9.59
CA ALA A 70 5.34 -16.46 -9.18
C ALA A 70 3.87 -16.92 -9.22
N ALA A 71 2.93 -16.07 -8.80
CA ALA A 71 1.49 -16.37 -8.83
C ALA A 71 0.95 -16.54 -10.26
N LYS A 72 1.44 -15.75 -11.23
CA LYS A 72 0.98 -15.80 -12.64
C LYS A 72 1.51 -17.00 -13.43
N LYS A 73 2.57 -17.68 -12.95
CA LYS A 73 3.14 -18.87 -13.61
C LYS A 73 2.38 -20.17 -13.26
N LEU A 74 1.53 -20.12 -12.25
CA LEU A 74 0.78 -21.27 -11.72
C LEU A 74 -0.73 -21.20 -12.03
N SER A 75 -1.19 -20.18 -12.75
CA SER A 75 -2.55 -19.99 -13.27
C SER A 75 -2.57 -20.12 -14.79
#